data_AF-A0A7V4KCQ8-F1
#
_entry.id   AF-A0A7V4KCQ8-F1
#
_cell.length_a   1.000
_cell.length_b   1.000
_cell.length_c   1.000
_cell.angle_alpha   90.00
_cell.angle_beta   90.00
_cell.angle_gamma   90.00
#
_symmetry.space_group_name_H-M   'P 1'
#
loop_
_entity.id
_entity.type
_entity.pdbx_description
1 polymer ?
#
loop_
_entity_poly.entity_id
_entity_poly.type
_entity_poly.pdbx_seq_one_letter_code
_entity_poly.pdbx_strand_id
1 'polypeptide(L)' 'MNKTPSEAQLFANALVNALAGFNSFDIYIAPVFVALDRVREVVSSSNIKLAAQNMYYED' A
#
# COMPACT_ATOMS: atom_id res chain seq x y z
N MET A 1 4.39 -12.93 5.38
CA MET A 1 5.33 -11.78 5.49
C MET A 1 6.24 -11.80 4.28
N ASN A 2 6.07 -10.86 3.34
CA ASN A 2 6.84 -10.79 2.10
C ASN A 2 7.28 -9.35 1.86
N LYS A 3 8.41 -9.18 1.16
CA LYS A 3 9.05 -7.91 0.77
C LYS A 3 9.69 -7.14 1.91
N THR A 4 10.84 -6.56 1.62
CA THR A 4 11.48 -5.48 2.36
C THR A 4 10.74 -4.15 2.12
N PRO A 5 10.98 -3.10 2.93
CA PRO A 5 10.37 -1.79 2.71
C PRO A 5 10.66 -1.20 1.31
N SER A 6 11.88 -1.36 0.79
CA SER A 6 12.23 -0.89 -0.55
C SER A 6 11.50 -1.64 -1.66
N GLU A 7 11.39 -2.97 -1.55
CA GLU A 7 10.64 -3.78 -2.52
C GLU A 7 9.14 -3.48 -2.48
N ALA A 8 8.58 -3.22 -1.29
CA ALA A 8 7.18 -2.83 -1.13
C ALA A 8 6.91 -1.46 -1.76
N GLN A 9 7.81 -0.49 -1.58
CA GLN A 9 7.73 0.83 -2.22
C GLN A 9 7.76 0.73 -3.75
N LEU A 10 8.71 -0.04 -4.31
CA LEU A 10 8.82 -0.28 -5.75
C LEU A 10 7.55 -0.92 -6.32
N PHE A 11 7.02 -1.93 -5.61
CA PHE A 11 5.78 -2.60 -6.00
C PHE A 11 4.56 -1.66 -5.95
N ALA A 12 4.42 -0.87 -4.88
CA ALA A 12 3.34 0.10 -4.77
C ALA A 12 3.39 1.13 -5.91
N ASN A 13 4.59 1.60 -6.29
CA ASN A 13 4.74 2.58 -7.37
C ASN A 13 4.34 1.97 -8.73
N ALA A 14 4.69 0.71 -8.96
CA ALA A 14 4.24 -0.02 -10.15
C ALA A 14 2.70 -0.14 -10.21
N LEU A 15 2.05 -0.41 -9.07
CA LEU A 15 0.59 -0.49 -9.00
C LEU A 15 -0.10 0.86 -9.23
N VAL A 16 0.41 1.95 -8.63
CA VAL A 16 -0.16 3.29 -8.83
C VAL A 16 -0.19 3.65 -10.32
N ASN A 17 0.89 3.37 -11.05
CA ASN A 17 0.94 3.62 -12.49
C ASN A 17 0.00 2.70 -13.28
N ALA A 18 -0.08 1.41 -12.93
CA ALA A 18 -0.89 0.44 -13.64
C ALA A 18 -2.40 0.64 -13.44
N LEU A 19 -2.81 1.23 -12.31
CA LEU A 19 -4.21 1.36 -11.90
C LEU A 19 -4.70 2.81 -11.93
N ALA A 20 -3.91 3.73 -12.48
CA ALA A 20 -4.28 5.13 -12.64
C ALA A 20 -5.58 5.25 -13.46
N GLY A 21 -6.57 5.97 -12.91
CA GLY A 21 -7.87 6.20 -13.54
C GLY A 21 -8.88 5.05 -13.41
N PHE A 22 -8.52 3.91 -12.82
CA PHE A 22 -9.48 2.83 -12.52
C PHE A 22 -10.32 3.18 -11.30
N ASN A 23 -11.59 3.51 -11.52
CA ASN A 23 -12.52 3.93 -10.45
C ASN A 23 -13.71 2.98 -10.26
N SER A 24 -13.72 1.83 -10.95
CA SER A 24 -14.84 0.88 -10.91
C SER A 24 -14.89 0.03 -9.63
N PHE A 25 -13.83 0.06 -8.81
CA PHE A 25 -13.69 -0.71 -7.58
C PHE A 25 -12.73 -0.03 -6.62
N ASP A 26 -12.88 -0.33 -5.33
CA ASP A 26 -11.93 0.08 -4.29
C ASP A 26 -10.69 -0.82 -4.31
N ILE A 27 -9.51 -0.21 -4.23
CA ILE A 27 -8.23 -0.90 -4.29
C ILE A 27 -7.52 -0.70 -2.96
N TYR A 28 -7.12 -1.80 -2.32
CA TYR A 28 -6.37 -1.76 -1.07
C TYR A 28 -5.05 -2.51 -1.21
N ILE A 29 -4.01 -2.00 -0.52
CA ILE A 29 -2.75 -2.71 -0.32
C ILE A 29 -2.45 -2.83 1.17
N ALA A 30 -2.16 -4.06 1.63
CA ALA A 30 -1.80 -4.36 3.01
C ALA A 30 -0.35 -4.89 3.08
N PRO A 31 0.68 -4.02 3.09
CA PRO A 31 2.06 -4.46 3.20
C PRO A 31 2.38 -4.98 4.61
N VAL A 32 3.58 -5.55 4.76
CA VAL A 32 4.11 -5.87 6.09
C VAL A 32 4.28 -4.60 6.92
N PHE A 33 4.11 -4.69 8.24
CA PHE A 33 4.05 -3.53 9.15
C PHE A 33 5.22 -2.55 8.97
N VAL A 34 6.44 -3.08 8.89
CA VAL A 34 7.69 -2.30 8.73
C VAL A 34 7.82 -1.56 7.39
N ALA A 35 6.86 -1.74 6.47
CA ALA A 35 6.83 -1.07 5.17
C ALA A 35 5.60 -0.14 5.00
N LEU A 36 4.76 -0.01 6.03
CA LEU A 36 3.55 0.82 5.96
C LEU A 36 3.87 2.28 5.65
N ASP A 37 4.92 2.84 6.26
CA ASP A 37 5.39 4.21 6.04
C ASP A 37 5.80 4.44 4.58
N ARG A 38 6.63 3.55 4.02
CA ARG A 38 7.13 3.65 2.64
C ARG A 38 6.03 3.49 1.61
N VAL A 39 5.09 2.57 1.84
CA VAL A 39 3.97 2.38 0.93
C VAL A 39 3.01 3.57 1.02
N ARG A 40 2.78 4.14 2.21
CA ARG A 40 1.95 5.33 2.41
C ARG A 40 2.42 6.51 1.53
N GLU A 41 3.73 6.79 1.52
CA GLU A 41 4.30 7.88 0.73
C GLU A 41 3.90 7.76 -0.75
N VAL A 42 4.00 6.55 -1.30
CA VAL A 42 3.74 6.28 -2.73
C VAL A 42 2.25 6.35 -3.07
N VAL A 43 1.37 5.78 -2.23
CA VAL A 43 -0.05 5.68 -2.57
C VAL A 43 -0.87 6.92 -2.19
N SER A 44 -0.28 7.87 -1.44
CA SER A 44 -0.97 9.04 -0.87
C SER A 44 -1.75 9.91 -1.86
N SER A 45 -1.31 9.98 -3.12
CA SER A 45 -1.97 10.75 -4.18
C SER A 45 -2.66 9.87 -5.23
N SER A 46 -2.91 8.59 -4.91
CA SER A 46 -3.51 7.60 -5.82
C SER A 46 -4.91 7.18 -5.38
N ASN A 47 -5.60 6.41 -6.23
CA ASN A 47 -6.84 5.71 -5.91
C ASN A 47 -6.62 4.44 -5.05
N ILE A 48 -5.39 4.11 -4.69
CA ILE A 48 -5.05 2.94 -3.87
C ILE A 48 -5.06 3.32 -2.38
N LYS A 49 -5.85 2.59 -1.59
CA LYS A 49 -5.98 2.76 -0.15
C LYS A 49 -4.95 1.89 0.60
N LEU A 50 -4.41 2.41 1.70
CA LEU A 50 -3.47 1.68 2.56
C LEU A 50 -4.21 0.94 3.67
N ALA A 51 -3.83 -0.32 3.92
CA ALA A 51 -4.32 -1.14 5.01
C ALA A 51 -3.17 -1.77 5.80
N ALA A 52 -3.45 -2.20 7.04
CA ALA A 52 -2.55 -3.06 7.81
C ALA A 52 -3.02 -4.52 7.73
N GLN A 53 -2.10 -5.48 7.85
CA GLN A 53 -2.44 -6.91 7.89
C GLN A 53 -3.03 -7.34 9.22
N ASN A 54 -2.70 -6.63 10.30
CA ASN A 54 -3.19 -6.87 11.65
C ASN A 54 -3.04 -5.59 12.48
N MET A 55 -3.77 -5.51 13.60
CA MET A 55 -3.60 -4.51 14.65
C MET A 55 -3.95 -5.13 16.01
N TYR A 56 -3.38 -4.58 17.07
CA TYR A 56 -3.82 -4.91 18.43
C TYR A 56 -5.14 -4.17 18.71
N TYR A 57 -5.96 -4.70 19.62
CA TYR A 57 -7.30 -4.17 19.90
C TYR A 57 -7.30 -3.02 20.92
N GLU A 58 -6.20 -2.84 21.64
CA GLU A 58 -5.96 -1.71 22.55
C GLU A 58 -4.98 -0.71 21.91
N ASP A 59 -4.97 0.50 22.46
CA ASP A 59 -4.07 1.61 22.08
C ASP A 59 -2.63 1.45 22.64
#